data_AF-A0AA37GMH7-F1
#
_entry.id   AF-A0AA37GMH7-F1
#
_cell.length_a   1.000
_cell.length_b   1.000
_cell.length_c   1.000
_cell.angle_alpha   90.00
_cell.angle_beta   90.00
_cell.angle_gamma   90.00
#
_symmetry.space_group_name_H-M   'P 1'
#
loop_
_entity.id
_entity.type
_entity.pdbx_description
1 polymer ?
#
loop_
_entity_poly.entity_id
_entity_poly.type
_entity_poly.pdbx_seq_one_letter_code
_entity_poly.pdbx_strand_id
1 'polypeptide(L)'
;MVCSIGEDSYLATAKGPLATSQTFQENGIGFPGHVIITPLAHTPTVHHSGAESYAPEEAEKTHKEMSRFREALQAMVSTKSSHKLGAITWEIGRERNIHAHWQFHPVPADFVYKGLVEAGFRVEAENLKYPEFENRELSYEEQADFGDYFRIWIWADDGEDRIKGSSLVMKLDPNMRFDLQYPRKVVAKLLGLEKRFVWQDCVQTKEEEERDVAALREAFKEWDFA
;
A
#
# COMPACT_ATOMS: atom_id res chain seq x y z
N MET A 1 -2.28 16.93 3.18
CA MET A 1 -2.19 15.50 2.85
C MET A 1 -1.26 14.70 3.77
N VAL A 2 -0.14 15.23 4.27
CA VAL A 2 0.72 14.50 5.24
C VAL A 2 -0.04 14.20 6.53
N CYS A 3 -0.04 12.96 6.99
CA CYS A 3 -0.72 12.49 8.20
C CYS A 3 0.24 12.49 9.40
N SER A 4 1.30 11.67 9.34
CA SER A 4 2.33 11.47 10.36
C SER A 4 3.70 11.47 9.69
N ILE A 5 4.75 11.86 10.41
CA ILE A 5 6.14 11.94 9.94
C ILE A 5 7.01 11.27 11.01
N GLY A 6 7.65 10.16 10.66
CA GLY A 6 8.65 9.47 11.48
C GLY A 6 10.06 10.06 11.31
N GLU A 7 11.06 9.27 11.68
CA GLU A 7 12.47 9.66 11.54
C GLU A 7 12.93 9.63 10.08
N ASP A 8 12.56 8.60 9.33
CA ASP A 8 13.07 8.33 7.98
C ASP A 8 11.96 8.23 6.92
N SER A 9 10.69 8.21 7.32
CA SER A 9 9.54 8.03 6.45
C SER A 9 8.30 8.78 6.95
N TYR A 10 7.29 8.93 6.09
CA TYR A 10 6.05 9.60 6.44
C TYR A 10 4.83 8.95 5.79
N LEU A 11 3.67 9.23 6.38
CA LEU A 11 2.35 8.87 5.85
C LEU A 11 1.69 10.08 5.21
N ALA A 12 1.05 9.89 4.06
CA ALA A 12 0.20 10.90 3.45
C ALA A 12 -1.03 10.27 2.80
N THR A 13 -2.15 11.01 2.76
CA THR A 13 -3.30 10.62 1.93
C THR A 13 -2.91 10.65 0.45
N ALA A 14 -3.33 9.64 -0.32
CA ALA A 14 -3.12 9.61 -1.75
C ALA A 14 -3.86 10.76 -2.45
N LYS A 15 -3.22 11.42 -3.42
CA LYS A 15 -3.93 12.34 -4.31
C LYS A 15 -4.85 11.55 -5.24
N GLY A 16 -6.13 11.93 -5.29
CA GLY A 16 -7.13 11.20 -6.06
C GLY A 16 -7.31 9.77 -5.56
N PRO A 17 -7.71 9.57 -4.29
CA PRO A 17 -7.78 8.25 -3.68
C PRO A 17 -8.78 7.35 -4.42
N LEU A 18 -8.54 6.03 -4.37
CA LEU A 18 -9.38 5.06 -5.07
C LEU A 18 -10.75 4.97 -4.40
N ALA A 19 -10.78 4.59 -3.13
CA ALA A 19 -11.96 4.77 -2.28
C ALA A 19 -12.23 6.26 -2.01
N THR A 20 -13.44 6.57 -1.56
CA THR A 20 -13.85 7.87 -1.04
C THR A 20 -14.13 7.75 0.45
N SER A 21 -14.37 8.88 1.13
CA SER A 21 -14.82 8.90 2.53
C SER A 21 -16.14 8.16 2.78
N GLN A 22 -16.91 7.84 1.72
CA GLN A 22 -18.16 7.10 1.81
C GLN A 22 -17.97 5.58 1.61
N THR A 23 -16.88 5.13 0.97
CA THR A 23 -16.69 3.73 0.56
C THR A 23 -16.75 2.75 1.74
N PHE A 24 -16.18 3.14 2.88
CA PHE A 24 -16.09 2.29 4.07
C PHE A 24 -16.81 2.90 5.28
N GLN A 25 -17.69 3.88 5.05
CA GLN A 25 -18.37 4.61 6.12
C GLN A 25 -19.23 3.69 6.99
N GLU A 26 -19.91 2.71 6.38
CA GLU A 26 -20.71 1.69 7.09
C GLU A 26 -19.84 0.75 7.94
N ASN A 27 -18.55 0.66 7.62
CA ASN A 27 -17.55 -0.07 8.39
C ASN A 27 -16.82 0.82 9.41
N GLY A 28 -17.30 2.03 9.71
CA GLY A 28 -16.69 2.91 10.73
C GLY A 28 -15.48 3.71 10.25
N ILE A 29 -15.14 3.68 8.96
CA ILE A 29 -14.05 4.45 8.36
C ILE A 29 -14.63 5.59 7.51
N GLY A 30 -14.60 6.81 8.05
CA GLY A 30 -15.13 8.04 7.43
C GLY A 30 -14.15 8.80 6.52
N PHE A 31 -13.11 8.12 6.02
CA PHE A 31 -12.08 8.69 5.15
C PHE A 31 -11.68 7.66 4.08
N PRO A 32 -11.03 8.07 2.97
CA PRO A 32 -10.74 7.14 1.87
C PRO A 32 -9.89 5.92 2.23
N GLY A 33 -9.00 6.05 3.21
CA GLY A 33 -8.08 4.99 3.62
C GLY A 33 -6.95 4.67 2.63
N HIS A 34 -6.92 5.30 1.45
CA HIS A 34 -5.82 5.18 0.50
C HIS A 34 -4.63 6.05 0.96
N VAL A 35 -3.60 5.41 1.49
CA VAL A 35 -2.46 6.07 2.14
C VAL A 35 -1.16 5.72 1.41
N ILE A 36 -0.27 6.68 1.29
CA ILE A 36 1.08 6.52 0.74
C ILE A 36 2.06 6.52 1.93
N ILE A 37 2.92 5.50 1.98
CA ILE A 37 4.04 5.37 2.92
C ILE A 37 5.31 5.64 2.12
N THR A 38 6.05 6.67 2.47
CA THR A 38 7.16 7.17 1.64
C THR A 38 8.39 7.44 2.49
N PRO A 39 9.60 7.00 2.10
CA PRO A 39 10.84 7.46 2.71
C PRO A 39 11.05 8.96 2.48
N LEU A 40 11.72 9.63 3.41
CA LEU A 40 12.12 11.03 3.28
C LEU A 40 13.20 11.21 2.22
N ALA A 41 14.12 10.26 2.07
CA ALA A 41 15.12 10.31 1.02
C ALA A 41 14.48 10.08 -0.34
N HIS A 42 14.96 10.83 -1.34
CA HIS A 42 14.47 10.77 -2.70
C HIS A 42 15.21 9.67 -3.49
N THR A 43 14.85 8.42 -3.20
CA THR A 43 15.48 7.23 -3.80
C THR A 43 14.47 6.42 -4.63
N PRO A 44 14.89 5.73 -5.71
CA PRO A 44 13.99 4.93 -6.55
C PRO A 44 13.45 3.69 -5.84
N THR A 45 14.24 3.11 -4.94
CA THR A 45 13.90 1.98 -4.07
C THR A 45 14.49 2.23 -2.68
N VAL A 46 13.93 1.59 -1.65
CA VAL A 46 14.45 1.70 -0.27
C VAL A 46 15.86 1.09 -0.15
N HIS A 47 16.19 0.12 -1.03
CA HIS A 47 17.47 -0.59 -1.07
C HIS A 47 18.53 0.04 -1.96
N HIS A 48 18.19 1.09 -2.70
CA HIS A 48 19.12 1.71 -3.61
C HIS A 48 20.36 2.16 -2.83
N SER A 49 21.54 1.70 -3.22
CA SER A 49 22.81 2.13 -2.65
C SER A 49 23.54 2.96 -3.70
N GLY A 50 23.80 4.23 -3.39
CA GLY A 50 24.39 5.20 -4.32
C GLY A 50 24.81 6.46 -3.57
N ALA A 51 25.61 7.32 -4.21
CA ALA A 51 26.18 8.52 -3.56
C ALA A 51 25.12 9.54 -3.07
N GLU A 52 23.91 9.49 -3.62
CA GLU A 52 22.74 10.31 -3.22
C GLU A 52 21.71 9.50 -2.43
N SER A 53 22.08 8.30 -1.96
CA SER A 53 21.21 7.37 -1.24
C SER A 53 21.68 7.14 0.19
N TYR A 54 20.84 6.45 0.96
CA TYR A 54 21.12 5.99 2.32
C TYR A 54 22.47 5.27 2.44
N ALA A 55 23.14 5.42 3.59
CA ALA A 55 24.06 4.37 4.02
C ALA A 55 23.26 3.06 4.23
N PRO A 56 23.83 1.86 3.99
CA PRO A 56 23.08 0.61 4.08
C PRO A 56 22.31 0.41 5.40
N GLU A 57 22.88 0.83 6.53
CA GLU A 57 22.22 0.78 7.84
C GLU A 57 21.01 1.71 7.96
N GLU A 58 21.03 2.86 7.27
CA GLU A 58 19.91 3.81 7.24
C GLU A 58 18.76 3.32 6.34
N ALA A 59 19.09 2.63 5.24
CA ALA A 59 18.10 2.01 4.37
C ALA A 59 17.33 0.89 5.10
N GLU A 60 18.02 0.06 5.89
CA GLU A 60 17.36 -0.98 6.69
C GLU A 60 16.46 -0.37 7.78
N LYS A 61 16.91 0.68 8.46
CA LYS A 61 16.09 1.44 9.44
C LYS A 61 14.85 2.03 8.78
N THR A 62 15.02 2.68 7.64
CA THR A 62 13.91 3.22 6.83
C THR A 62 12.90 2.13 6.47
N HIS A 63 13.36 0.97 5.98
CA HIS A 63 12.48 -0.16 5.65
C HIS A 63 11.71 -0.68 6.87
N LYS A 64 12.37 -0.76 8.03
CA LYS A 64 11.74 -1.15 9.30
C LYS A 64 10.68 -0.14 9.74
N GLU A 65 10.96 1.15 9.64
CA GLU A 65 10.00 2.20 9.98
C GLU A 65 8.78 2.18 9.05
N MET A 66 8.99 2.07 7.74
CA MET A 66 7.90 1.91 6.76
C MET A 66 7.06 0.66 7.04
N SER A 67 7.70 -0.44 7.44
CA SER A 67 7.00 -1.69 7.84
C SER A 67 6.14 -1.47 9.09
N ARG A 68 6.67 -0.75 10.08
CA ARG A 68 5.93 -0.39 11.30
C ARG A 68 4.74 0.52 11.00
N PHE A 69 4.88 1.49 10.10
CA PHE A 69 3.76 2.30 9.63
C PHE A 69 2.68 1.48 8.93
N ARG A 70 3.07 0.52 8.07
CA ARG A 70 2.13 -0.40 7.41
C ARG A 70 1.34 -1.21 8.45
N GLU A 71 2.02 -1.80 9.43
CA GLU A 71 1.43 -2.61 10.49
C GLU A 71 0.51 -1.77 11.40
N ALA A 72 0.91 -0.53 11.71
CA ALA A 72 0.08 0.43 12.44
C ALA A 72 -1.21 0.76 11.67
N LEU A 73 -1.13 0.98 10.35
CA LEU A 73 -2.30 1.21 9.51
C LEU A 73 -3.23 -0.03 9.43
N GLN A 74 -2.65 -1.23 9.35
CA GLN A 74 -3.40 -2.50 9.40
C GLN A 74 -4.19 -2.62 10.71
N ALA A 75 -3.51 -2.42 11.85
CA ALA A 75 -4.13 -2.47 13.17
C ALA A 75 -5.23 -1.40 13.34
N MET A 76 -4.98 -0.16 12.90
CA MET A 76 -5.98 0.91 12.90
C MET A 76 -7.23 0.51 12.12
N VAL A 77 -7.08 0.11 10.85
CA VAL A 77 -8.22 -0.21 9.97
C VAL A 77 -9.01 -1.39 10.52
N SER A 78 -8.32 -2.44 10.98
CA SER A 78 -8.96 -3.60 11.61
C SER A 78 -9.77 -3.17 12.84
N THR A 79 -9.15 -2.45 13.77
CA THR A 79 -9.78 -2.07 15.04
C THR A 79 -10.95 -1.10 14.84
N LYS A 80 -10.74 -0.01 14.09
CA LYS A 80 -11.78 1.01 13.84
C LYS A 80 -12.97 0.45 13.05
N SER A 81 -12.76 -0.62 12.29
CA SER A 81 -13.83 -1.30 11.56
C SER A 81 -14.47 -2.48 12.28
N SER A 82 -14.09 -2.72 13.54
CA SER A 82 -14.50 -3.93 14.28
C SER A 82 -14.23 -5.19 13.46
N HIS A 83 -13.01 -5.28 12.91
CA HIS A 83 -12.47 -6.41 12.16
C HIS A 83 -13.19 -6.69 10.82
N LYS A 84 -14.01 -5.75 10.32
CA LYS A 84 -14.72 -5.88 9.03
C LYS A 84 -13.83 -5.56 7.82
N LEU A 85 -12.76 -4.81 8.04
CA LEU A 85 -11.79 -4.45 7.00
C LEU A 85 -10.43 -5.08 7.32
N GLY A 86 -9.85 -5.70 6.30
CA GLY A 86 -8.42 -5.96 6.22
C GLY A 86 -7.75 -4.86 5.41
N ALA A 87 -6.55 -5.17 4.92
CA ALA A 87 -5.77 -4.25 4.13
C ALA A 87 -4.96 -4.96 3.06
N ILE A 88 -4.62 -4.18 2.05
CA ILE A 88 -3.55 -4.47 1.10
C ILE A 88 -2.52 -3.36 1.16
N THR A 89 -1.28 -3.72 0.89
CA THR A 89 -0.21 -2.75 0.66
C THR A 89 0.57 -3.21 -0.54
N TRP A 90 1.00 -2.30 -1.41
CA TRP A 90 1.77 -2.67 -2.58
C TRP A 90 2.95 -1.75 -2.82
N GLU A 91 3.94 -2.31 -3.48
CA GLU A 91 5.17 -1.65 -3.89
C GLU A 91 5.48 -2.03 -5.34
N ILE A 92 5.90 -1.03 -6.12
CA ILE A 92 6.53 -1.24 -7.43
C ILE A 92 8.00 -0.86 -7.26
N GLY A 93 8.85 -1.84 -6.99
CA GLY A 93 10.28 -1.64 -6.75
C GLY A 93 11.04 -1.67 -8.07
N ARG A 94 11.53 -0.52 -8.53
CA ARG A 94 12.29 -0.44 -9.79
C ARG A 94 13.42 0.55 -9.69
N GLU A 95 14.56 0.23 -10.31
CA GLU A 95 15.70 1.16 -10.34
C GLU A 95 15.38 2.46 -11.07
N ARG A 96 14.49 2.41 -12.07
CA ARG A 96 14.08 3.56 -12.88
C ARG A 96 12.96 4.40 -12.26
N ASN A 97 12.53 4.07 -11.04
CA ASN A 97 11.57 4.92 -10.33
C ASN A 97 12.19 6.29 -10.03
N ILE A 98 11.33 7.25 -9.68
CA ILE A 98 11.78 8.58 -9.23
C ILE A 98 11.82 8.59 -7.69
N HIS A 99 10.79 8.03 -7.04
CA HIS A 99 10.70 7.96 -5.59
C HIS A 99 9.97 6.69 -5.15
N ALA A 100 10.59 5.93 -4.25
CA ALA A 100 10.03 4.76 -3.62
C ALA A 100 8.80 5.16 -2.80
N HIS A 101 7.75 4.36 -2.87
CA HIS A 101 6.60 4.50 -2.01
C HIS A 101 5.83 3.20 -1.96
N TRP A 102 5.19 2.95 -0.82
CA TRP A 102 4.19 1.90 -0.69
C TRP A 102 2.81 2.55 -0.64
N GLN A 103 1.83 1.89 -1.24
CA GLN A 103 0.44 2.35 -1.17
C GLN A 103 -0.35 1.34 -0.35
N PHE A 104 -1.03 1.84 0.67
CA PHE A 104 -1.90 1.10 1.56
C PHE A 104 -3.37 1.38 1.20
N HIS A 105 -4.21 0.35 1.18
CA HIS A 105 -5.64 0.50 0.95
C HIS A 105 -6.46 -0.52 1.76
N PRO A 106 -7.53 -0.10 2.45
CA PRO A 106 -8.46 -1.02 3.10
C PRO A 106 -9.19 -1.89 2.08
N VAL A 107 -9.53 -3.11 2.48
CA VAL A 107 -10.42 -3.99 1.71
C VAL A 107 -11.33 -4.74 2.69
N PRO A 108 -12.52 -5.21 2.29
CA PRO A 108 -13.30 -6.10 3.13
C PRO A 108 -12.46 -7.28 3.61
N ALA A 109 -12.43 -7.55 4.92
CA ALA A 109 -11.66 -8.65 5.49
C ALA A 109 -12.07 -10.00 4.86
N ASP A 110 -13.36 -10.11 4.53
CA ASP A 110 -13.93 -11.28 3.86
C ASP A 110 -13.29 -11.57 2.49
N PHE A 111 -12.84 -10.54 1.76
CA PHE A 111 -12.11 -10.73 0.50
C PHE A 111 -10.73 -11.34 0.73
N VAL A 112 -10.08 -10.99 1.84
CA VAL A 112 -8.78 -11.57 2.24
C VAL A 112 -8.97 -13.02 2.66
N TYR A 113 -9.92 -13.31 3.55
CA TYR A 113 -10.15 -14.67 4.03
C TYR A 113 -10.55 -15.64 2.92
N LYS A 114 -11.43 -15.21 2.01
CA LYS A 114 -11.87 -15.99 0.85
C LYS A 114 -10.85 -16.06 -0.29
N GLY A 115 -9.72 -15.34 -0.18
CA GLY A 115 -8.66 -15.34 -1.20
C GLY A 115 -9.01 -14.56 -2.48
N LEU A 116 -10.05 -13.71 -2.44
CA LEU A 116 -10.49 -12.93 -3.59
C LEU A 116 -9.47 -11.87 -3.99
N VAL A 117 -8.75 -11.30 -3.03
CA VAL A 117 -7.69 -10.32 -3.31
C VAL A 117 -6.57 -10.98 -4.13
N GLU A 118 -6.00 -12.08 -3.63
CA GLU A 118 -4.96 -12.83 -4.34
C GLU A 118 -5.42 -13.30 -5.71
N ALA A 119 -6.63 -13.89 -5.79
CA ALA A 119 -7.20 -14.34 -7.05
C ALA A 119 -7.37 -13.19 -8.05
N GLY A 120 -7.85 -12.02 -7.60
CA GLY A 120 -8.01 -10.83 -8.44
C GLY A 120 -6.69 -10.36 -9.04
N PHE A 121 -5.61 -10.32 -8.24
CA PHE A 121 -4.28 -10.00 -8.75
C PHE A 121 -3.78 -11.05 -9.73
N ARG A 122 -3.89 -12.35 -9.42
CA ARG A 122 -3.39 -13.40 -10.33
C ARG A 122 -4.13 -13.40 -11.68
N VAL A 123 -5.46 -13.28 -11.67
CA VAL A 123 -6.28 -13.24 -12.89
C VAL A 123 -5.99 -11.99 -13.74
N GLU A 124 -5.85 -10.83 -13.12
CA GLU A 124 -5.55 -9.60 -13.87
C GLU A 124 -4.11 -9.59 -14.42
N ALA A 125 -3.15 -10.19 -13.71
CA ALA A 125 -1.81 -10.41 -14.24
C ALA A 125 -1.84 -11.32 -15.48
N GLU A 126 -2.59 -12.42 -15.46
CA GLU A 126 -2.76 -13.32 -16.60
C GLU A 126 -3.39 -12.59 -17.80
N ASN A 127 -4.46 -11.82 -17.57
CA ASN A 127 -5.11 -11.02 -18.62
C ASN A 127 -4.16 -10.00 -19.28
N LEU A 128 -3.23 -9.44 -18.49
CA LEU A 128 -2.22 -8.49 -18.96
C LEU A 128 -0.94 -9.17 -19.44
N LYS A 129 -0.86 -10.51 -19.37
CA LYS A 129 0.31 -11.33 -19.72
C LYS A 129 1.56 -10.92 -18.93
N TYR A 130 1.39 -10.57 -17.67
CA TYR A 130 2.49 -10.34 -16.75
C TYR A 130 3.09 -11.66 -16.23
N PRO A 131 4.33 -11.65 -15.71
CA PRO A 131 4.92 -12.79 -15.05
C PRO A 131 4.05 -13.30 -13.89
N GLU A 132 4.20 -14.57 -13.56
CA GLU A 132 3.45 -15.18 -12.45
C GLU A 132 3.89 -14.64 -11.09
N PHE A 133 2.96 -14.63 -10.12
CA PHE A 133 3.27 -14.30 -8.74
C PHE A 133 3.83 -15.49 -7.97
N GLU A 134 4.94 -15.28 -7.27
CA GLU A 134 5.48 -16.14 -6.22
C GLU A 134 4.83 -15.82 -4.86
N ASN A 135 4.40 -16.85 -4.12
CA ASN A 135 3.95 -16.73 -2.73
C ASN A 135 5.17 -16.69 -1.81
N ARG A 136 5.78 -15.51 -1.63
CA ARG A 136 6.96 -15.32 -0.80
C ARG A 136 7.02 -13.92 -0.23
N GLU A 137 7.59 -13.80 0.95
CA GLU A 137 8.13 -12.52 1.41
C GLU A 137 9.49 -12.29 0.75
N LEU A 138 9.80 -11.04 0.42
CA LEU A 138 11.15 -10.64 0.06
C LEU A 138 11.79 -9.96 1.26
N SER A 139 12.85 -10.55 1.80
CA SER A 139 13.63 -9.93 2.89
C SER A 139 14.26 -8.62 2.44
N TYR A 140 14.79 -7.84 3.38
CA TYR A 140 15.52 -6.62 3.05
C TYR A 140 16.72 -6.97 2.13
N GLU A 141 17.49 -7.97 2.52
CA GLU A 141 18.71 -8.41 1.82
C GLU A 141 18.41 -8.97 0.42
N GLU A 142 17.34 -9.74 0.27
CA GLU A 142 16.96 -10.33 -1.02
C GLU A 142 16.57 -9.29 -2.06
N GLN A 143 16.03 -8.14 -1.65
CA GLN A 143 15.58 -7.09 -2.57
C GLN A 143 16.72 -6.52 -3.42
N ALA A 144 17.96 -6.50 -2.90
CA ALA A 144 19.14 -6.02 -3.63
C ALA A 144 19.46 -6.89 -4.86
N ASP A 145 19.31 -8.21 -4.75
CA ASP A 145 19.67 -9.16 -5.81
C ASP A 145 18.46 -9.58 -6.66
N PHE A 146 17.24 -9.22 -6.25
CA PHE A 146 16.02 -9.66 -6.93
C PHE A 146 15.79 -8.95 -8.27
N GLY A 147 16.21 -7.68 -8.39
CA GLY A 147 15.98 -6.80 -9.55
C GLY A 147 14.65 -6.03 -9.47
N ASP A 148 14.12 -5.57 -10.61
CA ASP A 148 12.80 -4.90 -10.66
C ASP A 148 11.69 -5.89 -10.22
N TYR A 149 10.74 -5.45 -9.40
CA TYR A 149 9.62 -6.27 -8.94
C TYR A 149 8.34 -5.48 -8.66
N PHE A 150 7.22 -6.22 -8.60
CA PHE A 150 5.97 -5.78 -8.00
C PHE A 150 5.66 -6.67 -6.81
N ARG A 151 5.37 -6.08 -5.65
CA ARG A 151 5.06 -6.79 -4.40
C ARG A 151 3.73 -6.34 -3.83
N ILE A 152 2.98 -7.28 -3.27
CA ILE A 152 1.77 -7.01 -2.50
C ILE A 152 1.77 -7.78 -1.18
N TRP A 153 1.43 -7.09 -0.12
CA TRP A 153 1.07 -7.67 1.16
C TRP A 153 -0.45 -7.63 1.30
N ILE A 154 -1.02 -8.74 1.73
CA ILE A 154 -2.46 -8.91 1.96
C ILE A 154 -2.61 -9.33 3.41
N TRP A 155 -3.48 -8.64 4.15
CA TRP A 155 -3.61 -8.86 5.58
C TRP A 155 -5.04 -8.67 6.07
N ALA A 156 -5.48 -9.51 6.99
CA ALA A 156 -6.71 -9.34 7.77
C ALA A 156 -6.60 -10.01 9.14
N ASP A 157 -7.34 -9.49 10.11
CA ASP A 157 -7.47 -9.98 11.47
C ASP A 157 -8.94 -9.96 11.86
N ASP A 158 -9.45 -11.06 12.43
CA ASP A 158 -10.85 -11.22 12.80
C ASP A 158 -11.14 -10.80 14.26
N GLY A 159 -10.10 -10.41 14.99
CA GLY A 159 -10.19 -9.97 16.38
C GLY A 159 -10.31 -11.12 17.38
N GLU A 160 -10.22 -12.36 16.91
CA GLU A 160 -10.24 -13.56 17.74
C GLU A 160 -8.89 -14.29 17.62
N ASP A 161 -8.81 -15.36 16.84
CA ASP A 161 -7.63 -16.21 16.71
C ASP A 161 -7.14 -16.33 15.26
N ARG A 162 -7.74 -15.61 14.30
CA ARG A 162 -7.44 -15.77 12.87
C ARG A 162 -6.89 -14.50 12.24
N ILE A 163 -5.56 -14.42 12.28
CA ILE A 163 -4.80 -13.48 11.44
C ILE A 163 -4.41 -14.19 10.14
N LYS A 164 -4.75 -13.59 9.00
CA LYS A 164 -4.29 -14.02 7.67
C LYS A 164 -3.39 -12.96 7.08
N GLY A 165 -2.10 -13.26 6.94
CA GLY A 165 -1.12 -12.45 6.23
C GLY A 165 -0.46 -13.25 5.10
N SER A 166 -0.29 -12.62 3.94
CA SER A 166 0.45 -13.21 2.81
C SER A 166 1.17 -12.14 1.99
N SER A 167 2.22 -12.55 1.30
CA SER A 167 3.02 -11.70 0.43
C SER A 167 3.15 -12.35 -0.95
N LEU A 168 2.87 -11.59 -2.00
CA LEU A 168 2.95 -12.03 -3.38
C LEU A 168 3.95 -11.14 -4.12
N VAL A 169 4.86 -11.76 -4.85
CA VAL A 169 5.96 -11.08 -5.54
C VAL A 169 5.97 -11.49 -7.00
N MET A 170 6.06 -10.51 -7.89
CA MET A 170 6.17 -10.67 -9.33
C MET A 170 7.49 -10.04 -9.76
N LYS A 171 8.43 -10.85 -10.25
CA LYS A 171 9.66 -10.35 -10.85
C LYS A 171 9.33 -9.66 -12.18
N LEU A 172 9.87 -8.46 -12.38
CA LEU A 172 9.67 -7.66 -13.58
C LEU A 172 10.95 -7.65 -14.41
N ASP A 173 10.82 -7.78 -15.73
CA ASP A 173 11.94 -7.50 -16.63
C ASP A 173 12.17 -5.98 -16.66
N PRO A 174 13.41 -5.47 -16.47
CA PRO A 174 13.70 -4.03 -16.49
C PRO A 174 13.21 -3.31 -17.76
N ASN A 175 13.17 -4.01 -18.90
CA ASN A 175 12.72 -3.49 -20.19
C ASN A 175 11.21 -3.61 -20.39
N MET A 176 10.49 -4.35 -19.55
CA MET A 176 9.05 -4.50 -19.73
C MET A 176 8.31 -3.19 -19.44
N ARG A 177 7.22 -3.00 -20.19
CA ARG A 177 6.20 -2.03 -19.81
C ARG A 177 5.34 -2.65 -18.73
N PHE A 178 5.30 -2.00 -17.57
CA PHE A 178 4.42 -2.34 -16.47
C PHE A 178 3.48 -1.17 -16.20
N ASP A 179 2.19 -1.46 -16.12
CA ASP A 179 1.16 -0.46 -15.81
C ASP A 179 1.22 -0.09 -14.33
N LEU A 180 1.65 1.13 -14.02
CA LEU A 180 1.72 1.63 -12.63
C LEU A 180 0.34 1.74 -11.96
N GLN A 181 -0.75 1.75 -12.74
CA GLN A 181 -2.12 1.73 -12.23
C GLN A 181 -2.66 0.31 -12.05
N TYR A 182 -1.88 -0.73 -12.38
CA TYR A 182 -2.30 -2.12 -12.25
C TYR A 182 -2.88 -2.45 -10.87
N PRO A 183 -2.23 -2.13 -9.73
CA PRO A 183 -2.76 -2.46 -8.42
C PRO A 183 -4.08 -1.74 -8.16
N ARG A 184 -4.14 -0.45 -8.47
CA ARG A 184 -5.37 0.35 -8.37
C ARG A 184 -6.51 -0.26 -9.19
N LYS A 185 -6.25 -0.72 -10.41
CA LYS A 185 -7.27 -1.34 -11.28
C LYS A 185 -7.81 -2.64 -10.71
N VAL A 186 -6.96 -3.50 -10.17
CA VAL A 186 -7.38 -4.75 -9.51
C VAL A 186 -8.31 -4.43 -8.33
N VAL A 187 -7.88 -3.51 -7.46
CA VAL A 187 -8.64 -3.13 -6.26
C VAL A 187 -9.96 -2.46 -6.62
N ALA A 188 -9.95 -1.61 -7.64
CA ALA A 188 -11.15 -0.98 -8.15
C ALA A 188 -12.16 -2.01 -8.68
N LYS A 189 -11.73 -3.05 -9.40
CA LYS A 189 -12.60 -4.14 -9.84
C LYS A 189 -13.18 -4.92 -8.65
N LEU A 190 -12.35 -5.23 -7.65
CA LEU A 190 -12.81 -5.92 -6.44
C LEU A 190 -13.89 -5.12 -5.68
N LEU A 191 -13.77 -3.79 -5.66
CA LEU A 191 -14.67 -2.90 -4.94
C LEU A 191 -15.84 -2.33 -5.80
N GLY A 192 -15.90 -2.65 -7.10
CA GLY A 192 -16.90 -2.06 -8.01
C GLY A 192 -16.71 -0.55 -8.23
N LEU A 193 -15.45 -0.09 -8.24
CA LEU A 193 -15.03 1.31 -8.37
C LEU A 193 -14.32 1.59 -9.71
N GLU A 194 -14.67 0.89 -10.79
CA GLU A 194 -13.95 0.93 -12.08
C GLU A 194 -13.94 2.32 -12.73
N LYS A 195 -14.96 3.14 -12.45
CA LYS A 195 -15.01 4.55 -12.87
C LYS A 195 -13.87 5.40 -12.28
N ARG A 196 -13.13 4.87 -11.30
CA ARG A 196 -12.04 5.55 -10.58
C ARG A 196 -10.67 4.97 -10.91
N PHE A 197 -10.50 4.22 -12.00
CA PHE A 197 -9.19 3.68 -12.41
C PHE A 197 -8.12 4.76 -12.62
N VAL A 198 -8.49 5.92 -13.17
CA VAL A 198 -7.56 7.02 -13.44
C VAL A 198 -7.58 7.97 -12.24
N TRP A 199 -6.48 8.05 -11.50
CA TRP A 199 -6.42 8.89 -10.29
C TRP A 199 -6.55 10.38 -10.61
N GLN A 200 -6.10 10.82 -11.80
CA GLN A 200 -6.25 12.20 -12.25
C GLN A 200 -7.72 12.62 -12.39
N ASP A 201 -8.61 11.68 -12.70
CA ASP A 201 -10.06 11.92 -12.78
C ASP A 201 -10.73 11.89 -11.41
N CYS A 202 -9.98 11.55 -10.36
CA CYS A 202 -10.44 11.42 -8.98
C CYS A 202 -9.93 12.54 -8.06
N VAL A 203 -9.30 13.59 -8.62
CA VAL A 203 -8.69 14.67 -7.85
C VAL A 203 -9.74 15.38 -6.99
N GLN A 204 -9.36 15.63 -5.74
CA GLN A 204 -10.18 16.25 -4.73
C GLN A 204 -9.91 17.76 -4.67
N THR A 205 -10.85 18.54 -4.14
CA THR A 205 -10.55 19.94 -3.79
C THR A 205 -9.60 20.01 -2.60
N LYS A 206 -8.98 21.17 -2.37
CA LYS A 206 -8.09 21.36 -1.22
C LYS A 206 -8.82 21.10 0.10
N GLU A 207 -10.07 21.54 0.21
CA GLU A 207 -10.90 21.37 1.40
C GLU A 207 -11.23 19.90 1.64
N GLU A 208 -11.45 19.12 0.57
CA GLU A 208 -11.63 17.68 0.66
C GLU A 208 -10.34 16.97 1.10
N GLU A 209 -9.19 17.33 0.53
CA GLU A 209 -7.88 16.79 0.94
C GLU A 209 -7.56 17.11 2.41
N GLU A 210 -7.88 18.33 2.87
CA GLU A 210 -7.69 18.78 4.25
C GLU A 210 -8.61 18.04 5.23
N ARG A 211 -9.87 17.83 4.86
CA ARG A 211 -10.82 17.07 5.66
C ARG A 211 -10.39 15.60 5.77
N ASP A 212 -10.02 14.99 4.65
CA ASP A 212 -9.70 13.56 4.60
C ASP A 212 -8.41 13.26 5.36
N VAL A 213 -7.38 14.13 5.29
CA VAL A 213 -6.17 13.96 6.11
C VAL A 213 -6.45 14.23 7.60
N ALA A 214 -7.32 15.17 7.94
CA ALA A 214 -7.68 15.43 9.34
C ALA A 214 -8.42 14.22 9.95
N ALA A 215 -9.35 13.62 9.20
CA ALA A 215 -10.05 12.41 9.61
C ALA A 215 -9.09 11.21 9.77
N LEU A 216 -8.14 11.03 8.84
CA LEU A 216 -7.11 10.01 8.96
C LEU A 216 -6.24 10.23 10.20
N ARG A 217 -5.76 11.45 10.45
CA ARG A 217 -4.95 11.79 11.63
C ARG A 217 -5.67 11.47 12.93
N GLU A 218 -6.93 11.86 13.04
CA GLU A 218 -7.73 11.57 14.23
C GLU A 218 -7.91 10.06 14.42
N ALA A 219 -8.18 9.33 13.35
CA ALA A 219 -8.31 7.88 13.39
C ALA A 219 -7.00 7.16 13.73
N PHE A 220 -5.85 7.67 13.28
CA PHE A 220 -4.54 7.05 13.42
C PHE A 220 -3.86 7.33 14.77
N LYS A 221 -4.36 8.29 15.55
CA LYS A 221 -3.73 8.81 16.77
C LYS A 221 -3.29 7.74 17.80
N GLU A 222 -4.03 6.64 17.94
CA GLU A 222 -3.69 5.57 18.89
C GLU A 222 -2.56 4.65 18.39
N TRP A 223 -2.30 4.66 17.08
CA TRP A 223 -1.28 3.85 16.41
C TRP A 223 -0.07 4.67 15.94
N ASP A 224 -0.17 6.00 16.03
CA ASP A 224 0.93 6.89 15.68
C ASP A 224 2.05 6.73 16.70
N PHE A 225 3.18 6.22 16.22
CA PHE A 225 4.36 5.98 17.04
C PHE A 225 5.44 7.05 16.89
N ALA A 226 5.23 8.01 15.97
CA ALA A 226 6.13 9.11 15.68
C ALA A 226 5.88 10.31 16.60
#